data_AF-A0A1K0IQA1-F1
#
_entry.id   AF-A0A1K0IQA1-F1
#
_cell.length_a   1.000
_cell.length_b   1.000
_cell.length_c   1.000
_cell.angle_alpha   90.00
_cell.angle_beta   90.00
_cell.angle_gamma   90.00
#
_symmetry.space_group_name_H-M   'P 1'
#
loop_
_entity.id
_entity.type
_entity.pdbx_description
1 polymer ?
#
loop_
_entity_poly.entity_id
_entity_poly.type
_entity_poly.pdbx_seq_one_letter_code
_entity_poly.pdbx_strand_id
1 'polypeptide(L)'
;MIRARTWRWLKLIGFLFGVLLIIPYGCDVAHRREARDCTRDVEAALYIGEICYLPTQYGTLFRLYDAQSGELLAERSYNDLEPKIVWGDNRVYYNTGASPPAYVRLPPTWLDRLRAKLP
;
A
#
# COMPACT_ATOMS: atom_id res chain seq x y z
N MET A 1 -8.86 -20.92 43.76
CA MET A 1 -8.82 -19.52 43.26
C MET A 1 -7.76 -19.24 42.18
N ILE A 2 -7.19 -20.24 41.49
CA ILE A 2 -6.05 -20.04 40.56
C ILE A 2 -6.51 -19.74 39.11
N ARG A 3 -7.70 -20.21 38.71
CA ARG A 3 -8.25 -20.04 37.34
C ARG A 3 -8.58 -18.60 36.92
N ALA A 4 -8.99 -17.76 37.87
CA ALA A 4 -9.38 -16.38 37.57
C ALA A 4 -8.18 -15.47 37.25
N ARG A 5 -7.00 -15.80 37.83
CA ARG A 5 -5.77 -15.04 37.61
C ARG A 5 -5.23 -15.31 36.20
N THR A 6 -5.12 -16.56 35.77
CA THR A 6 -4.61 -16.88 34.42
C THR A 6 -5.48 -16.32 33.28
N TRP A 7 -6.81 -16.30 33.45
CA TRP A 7 -7.71 -15.79 32.42
C TRP A 7 -7.66 -14.26 32.25
N ARG A 8 -7.39 -13.53 33.34
CA ARG A 8 -7.24 -12.06 33.30
C ARG A 8 -5.96 -11.65 32.56
N TRP A 9 -4.89 -12.45 32.68
CA TRP A 9 -3.63 -12.21 31.99
C TRP A 9 -3.69 -12.59 30.52
N LEU A 10 -4.40 -13.68 30.17
CA LEU A 10 -4.68 -14.03 28.77
C LEU A 10 -5.47 -12.93 28.05
N LYS A 11 -6.47 -12.32 28.70
CA LYS A 11 -7.22 -11.18 28.16
C LYS A 11 -6.35 -9.93 27.99
N LEU A 12 -5.49 -9.62 28.97
CA LEU A 12 -4.54 -8.50 28.89
C LEU A 12 -3.50 -8.70 27.78
N ILE A 13 -2.97 -9.91 27.64
CA ILE A 13 -2.03 -10.25 26.56
C ILE A 13 -2.72 -10.12 25.21
N GLY A 14 -3.93 -10.67 25.05
CA GLY A 14 -4.70 -10.53 23.81
C GLY A 14 -5.02 -9.07 23.47
N PHE A 15 -5.35 -8.25 24.47
CA PHE A 15 -5.58 -6.81 24.28
C PHE A 15 -4.30 -6.08 23.88
N LEU A 16 -3.18 -6.32 24.58
CA LEU A 16 -1.88 -5.75 24.22
C LEU A 16 -1.45 -6.13 22.80
N PHE A 17 -1.68 -7.39 22.41
CA PHE A 17 -1.36 -7.87 21.08
C PHE A 17 -2.24 -7.21 20.00
N GLY A 18 -3.54 -7.04 20.29
CA GLY A 18 -4.44 -6.28 19.42
C GLY A 18 -4.02 -4.82 19.24
N VAL A 19 -3.69 -4.15 20.34
CA VAL A 19 -3.22 -2.74 20.33
C VAL A 19 -1.89 -2.60 19.58
N LEU A 20 -0.95 -3.53 19.80
CA LEU A 20 0.34 -3.57 19.10
C LEU A 20 0.19 -3.68 17.57
N LEU A 21 -0.86 -4.36 17.08
CA LEU A 21 -1.11 -4.49 15.64
C LEU A 21 -1.91 -3.31 15.08
N ILE A 22 -2.86 -2.76 15.83
CA ILE A 22 -3.77 -1.70 15.35
C ILE A 22 -3.06 -0.35 15.24
N ILE A 23 -2.20 0.01 16.21
CA ILE A 23 -1.51 1.31 16.22
C ILE A 23 -0.59 1.51 15.00
N PRO A 24 0.37 0.62 14.67
CA PRO A 24 1.25 0.83 13.52
C PRO A 24 0.48 0.85 12.21
N TYR A 25 -0.58 0.03 12.10
CA TYR A 25 -1.46 0.06 10.94
C TYR A 25 -2.16 1.42 10.81
N GLY A 26 -2.74 1.95 11.89
CA GLY A 26 -3.41 3.26 11.89
C GLY A 26 -2.46 4.42 11.53
N CYS A 27 -1.20 4.37 12.00
CA CYS A 27 -0.18 5.34 11.61
C CYS A 27 0.16 5.26 10.12
N ASP A 28 0.29 4.06 9.56
CA ASP A 28 0.58 3.87 8.13
C ASP A 28 -0.57 4.40 7.26
N VAL A 29 -1.83 4.14 7.63
CA VAL A 29 -3.01 4.70 6.95
C VAL A 29 -3.00 6.22 6.98
N ALA A 30 -2.76 6.81 8.16
CA ALA A 30 -2.72 8.26 8.31
C ALA A 30 -1.63 8.88 7.43
N HIS A 31 -0.47 8.24 7.36
CA HIS A 31 0.64 8.69 6.55
C HIS A 31 0.32 8.69 5.05
N ARG A 32 -0.38 7.65 4.56
CA ARG A 32 -0.83 7.55 3.17
C ARG A 32 -1.88 8.60 2.78
N ARG A 33 -2.66 9.11 3.75
CA ARG A 33 -3.64 10.19 3.52
C ARG A 33 -2.99 11.55 3.31
N GLU A 34 -1.76 11.73 3.78
CA GLU A 34 -1.02 12.98 3.64
C GLU A 34 -0.26 13.08 2.30
N ALA A 35 -0.47 12.12 1.39
CA ALA A 35 0.14 12.15 0.06
C ALA A 35 -0.28 13.39 -0.74
N ARG A 36 0.70 14.06 -1.37
CA ARG A 36 0.53 15.30 -2.15
C ARG A 36 1.26 15.18 -3.49
N ASP A 37 1.01 16.13 -4.38
CA ASP A 37 1.67 16.25 -5.69
C ASP A 37 1.61 14.98 -6.54
N CYS A 38 0.38 14.48 -6.73
CA CYS A 38 0.12 13.26 -7.47
C CYS A 38 0.28 13.46 -8.99
N THR A 39 1.09 12.62 -9.62
CA THR A 39 1.22 12.52 -11.07
C THR A 39 0.51 11.26 -11.55
N ARG A 40 -0.25 11.36 -12.65
CA ARG A 40 -0.98 10.24 -13.25
C ARG A 40 -0.46 9.93 -14.64
N ASP A 41 -0.43 8.64 -14.95
CA ASP A 41 -0.10 8.12 -16.27
C ASP A 41 -1.09 7.02 -16.66
N VAL A 42 -1.45 6.96 -17.94
CA VAL A 42 -2.52 6.10 -18.46
C VAL A 42 -1.97 5.15 -19.50
N GLU A 43 -2.17 3.85 -19.27
CA GLU A 43 -1.75 2.81 -20.21
C GLU A 43 -2.94 2.27 -20.98
N ALA A 44 -2.89 2.46 -22.31
CA ALA A 44 -3.81 1.88 -23.29
C ALA A 44 -5.31 2.00 -22.93
N ALA A 45 -5.69 3.02 -22.15
CA ALA A 45 -7.03 3.23 -21.59
C ALA A 45 -7.59 2.04 -20.77
N LEU A 46 -6.74 1.12 -20.31
CA LEU A 46 -7.12 -0.02 -19.46
C LEU A 46 -6.76 0.21 -18.00
N TYR A 47 -5.61 0.83 -17.75
CA TYR A 47 -5.10 1.07 -16.41
C TYR A 47 -4.64 2.52 -16.24
N ILE A 48 -4.76 3.02 -15.02
CA ILE A 48 -4.23 4.33 -14.61
C ILE A 48 -3.25 4.08 -13.47
N GLY A 49 -2.00 4.47 -13.67
CA GLY A 49 -1.00 4.54 -12.60
C GLY A 49 -0.96 5.94 -12.02
N GLU A 50 -0.89 6.05 -10.70
CA GLU A 50 -0.73 7.31 -9.97
C GLU A 50 0.46 7.18 -9.04
N ILE A 51 1.30 8.21 -9.01
CA ILE A 51 2.40 8.37 -8.06
C ILE A 51 2.14 9.64 -7.26
N CYS A 52 2.10 9.54 -5.94
CA CYS A 52 2.02 10.69 -5.04
C CYS A 52 3.23 10.71 -4.11
N TYR A 53 3.70 11.91 -3.76
CA TYR A 53 4.76 12.09 -2.78
C TYR A 53 4.18 12.06 -1.37
N LEU A 54 4.84 11.32 -0.47
CA LEU A 54 4.53 11.28 0.95
C LEU A 54 5.34 12.35 1.69
N PRO A 55 4.91 12.80 2.88
CA PRO A 55 5.65 13.81 3.64
C PRO A 55 6.97 13.31 4.22
N THR A 56 7.24 12.00 4.17
CA THR A 56 8.55 11.42 4.51
C THR A 56 9.57 11.68 3.41
N GLN A 57 10.84 11.81 3.79
CA GLN A 57 11.94 11.99 2.86
C GLN A 57 12.00 10.84 1.85
N TYR A 58 11.82 11.15 0.56
CA TYR A 58 11.74 10.21 -0.57
C TYR A 58 10.55 9.24 -0.53
N GLY A 59 9.63 9.43 0.40
CA GLY A 59 8.44 8.60 0.52
C GLY A 59 7.55 8.80 -0.69
N THR A 60 7.16 7.70 -1.31
CA THR A 60 6.33 7.70 -2.51
C THR A 60 5.22 6.66 -2.37
N LEU A 61 4.04 7.00 -2.84
CA LEU A 61 2.87 6.14 -2.89
C LEU A 61 2.48 5.90 -4.35
N PHE A 62 2.56 4.65 -4.78
CA PHE A 62 2.04 4.22 -6.07
C PHE A 62 0.64 3.62 -5.91
N ARG A 63 -0.28 4.03 -6.77
CA ARG A 63 -1.63 3.49 -6.88
C ARG A 63 -1.91 3.08 -8.31
N LEU A 64 -2.55 1.93 -8.46
CA LEU A 64 -2.98 1.40 -9.74
C LEU A 64 -4.50 1.31 -9.74
N TYR A 65 -5.14 1.92 -10.73
CA TYR A 65 -6.57 1.93 -10.91
C TYR A 65 -6.97 1.24 -12.21
N ASP A 66 -8.17 0.68 -12.21
CA ASP A 66 -8.87 0.33 -13.44
C ASP A 66 -9.34 1.60 -14.14
N ALA A 67 -9.02 1.78 -15.43
CA ALA A 67 -9.32 3.01 -16.14
C ALA A 67 -10.81 3.18 -16.45
N GLN A 68 -11.59 2.09 -16.49
CA GLN A 68 -13.01 2.14 -16.83
C GLN A 68 -13.87 2.42 -15.60
N SER A 69 -13.61 1.71 -14.50
CA SER A 69 -14.39 1.79 -13.26
C SER A 69 -13.82 2.78 -12.25
N GLY A 70 -12.54 3.15 -12.37
CA GLY A 70 -11.83 3.93 -11.35
C GLY A 70 -11.55 3.15 -10.06
N GLU A 71 -11.76 1.83 -10.04
CA GLU A 71 -11.48 0.99 -8.86
C GLU A 71 -9.98 0.95 -8.58
N LEU A 72 -9.59 1.15 -7.31
CA LEU A 72 -8.21 0.94 -6.86
C LEU A 72 -7.89 -0.56 -6.86
N LEU A 73 -6.96 -0.95 -7.72
CA LEU A 73 -6.56 -2.34 -7.92
C LEU A 73 -5.32 -2.74 -7.11
N ALA A 74 -4.39 -1.81 -6.89
CA ALA A 74 -3.19 -2.04 -6.09
C ALA A 74 -2.66 -0.72 -5.51
N GLU A 75 -2.05 -0.79 -4.32
CA GLU A 75 -1.36 0.34 -3.69
C GLU A 75 -0.02 -0.12 -3.10
N ARG A 76 1.03 0.69 -3.25
CA ARG A 76 2.39 0.42 -2.73
C ARG A 76 3.04 1.71 -2.23
N SER A 77 3.42 1.72 -0.96
CA SER A 77 4.36 2.71 -0.43
C SER A 77 5.80 2.22 -0.60
N TYR A 78 6.70 3.12 -0.98
CA TYR A 78 8.12 2.85 -1.17
C TYR A 78 8.92 4.13 -1.04
N ASN A 79 10.25 4.00 -1.01
CA ASN A 79 11.15 5.15 -1.05
C ASN A 79 11.90 5.16 -2.38
N ASP A 80 11.84 6.28 -3.09
CA ASP A 80 12.58 6.52 -4.33
C ASP A 80 12.84 8.03 -4.47
N LEU A 81 14.03 8.39 -4.95
CA LEU A 81 14.40 9.79 -5.21
C LEU A 81 13.71 10.30 -6.48
N GLU A 82 13.56 9.44 -7.49
CA GLU A 82 13.03 9.79 -8.81
C GLU A 82 11.96 8.77 -9.24
N PRO A 83 10.80 8.77 -8.56
CA PRO A 83 9.75 7.79 -8.84
C PRO A 83 9.18 8.00 -10.25
N LYS A 84 9.03 6.90 -10.99
CA LYS A 84 8.48 6.90 -12.35
C LYS A 84 7.64 5.66 -12.62
N ILE A 85 6.60 5.84 -13.42
CA ILE A 85 5.77 4.74 -13.91
C ILE A 85 6.39 4.25 -15.22
N VAL A 86 6.66 2.95 -15.30
CA VAL A 86 7.09 2.31 -16.56
C VAL A 86 6.20 1.13 -16.84
N TRP A 87 5.42 1.25 -17.91
CA TRP A 87 4.55 0.19 -18.38
C TRP A 87 5.32 -0.85 -19.20
N GLY A 88 4.96 -2.11 -19.02
CA GLY A 88 5.39 -3.21 -19.87
C GLY A 88 4.24 -4.17 -20.11
N ASP A 89 4.46 -5.17 -20.98
CA ASP A 89 3.39 -6.01 -21.54
C ASP A 89 2.43 -6.63 -20.51
N ASN A 90 2.94 -7.02 -19.33
CA ASN A 90 2.17 -7.68 -18.28
C ASN A 90 2.49 -7.20 -16.87
N ARG A 91 3.02 -5.99 -16.76
CA ARG A 91 3.46 -5.42 -15.48
C ARG A 91 3.61 -3.91 -15.58
N VAL A 92 3.49 -3.26 -14.44
CA VAL A 92 3.84 -1.85 -14.26
C VAL A 92 4.94 -1.77 -13.22
N TYR A 93 6.07 -1.19 -13.60
CA TYR A 93 7.16 -0.90 -12.68
C TYR A 93 6.86 0.42 -12.00
N TYR A 94 6.85 0.39 -10.67
CA TYR A 94 6.61 1.58 -9.85
C TYR A 94 7.88 2.04 -9.14
N ASN A 95 8.88 1.17 -8.96
CA ASN A 95 10.17 1.54 -8.39
C ASN A 95 11.28 0.91 -9.23
N THR A 96 11.84 1.72 -10.12
CA THR A 96 12.94 1.30 -10.99
C THR A 96 14.32 1.49 -10.35
N GLY A 97 14.41 2.30 -9.27
CA GLY A 97 15.64 2.51 -8.52
C GLY A 97 15.98 1.33 -7.58
N ALA A 98 14.99 0.49 -7.26
CA ALA A 98 15.18 -0.72 -6.46
C ALA A 98 15.98 -1.79 -7.22
N SER A 99 16.75 -2.58 -6.47
CA SER A 99 17.45 -3.76 -6.99
C SER A 99 16.99 -5.00 -6.21
N PRO A 100 16.17 -5.90 -6.81
CA PRO A 100 15.59 -5.81 -8.16
C PRO A 100 14.48 -4.74 -8.28
N PRO A 101 14.14 -4.27 -9.50
CA PRO A 101 13.05 -3.32 -9.71
C PRO A 101 11.72 -3.85 -9.18
N ALA A 102 10.96 -3.00 -8.50
CA ALA A 102 9.66 -3.37 -7.96
C ALA A 102 8.55 -3.10 -8.98
N TYR A 103 7.65 -4.07 -9.12
CA TYR A 103 6.57 -4.02 -10.09
C TYR A 103 5.28 -4.64 -9.55
N VAL A 104 4.16 -4.27 -10.17
CA VAL A 104 2.87 -4.93 -10.02
C VAL A 104 2.58 -5.68 -11.32
N ARG A 105 2.14 -6.93 -11.23
CA ARG A 105 1.74 -7.73 -12.40
C ARG A 105 0.39 -7.25 -12.92
N LEU A 106 0.23 -7.25 -14.24
CA LEU A 106 -1.03 -6.95 -14.94
C LEU A 106 -1.56 -8.26 -15.59
N PRO A 107 -2.83 -8.64 -15.35
CA PRO A 107 -3.75 -8.04 -14.39
C PRO A 107 -3.29 -8.25 -12.93
N PRO A 108 -3.66 -7.33 -12.00
CA PRO A 108 -3.30 -7.44 -10.59
C PRO A 108 -3.84 -8.72 -9.94
N THR A 109 -3.09 -9.26 -8.99
CA THR A 109 -3.51 -10.48 -8.29
C THR A 109 -4.68 -10.21 -7.37
N TRP A 110 -5.43 -11.25 -7.02
CA TRP A 110 -6.51 -11.12 -6.04
C TRP A 110 -6.04 -10.56 -4.70
N LEU A 111 -4.81 -10.91 -4.28
CA LEU A 111 -4.19 -10.38 -3.07
C LEU A 111 -3.91 -8.88 -3.17
N ASP A 112 -3.51 -8.38 -4.34
CA ASP A 112 -3.29 -6.95 -4.58
C ASP A 112 -4.58 -6.16 -4.42
N ARG A 113 -5.66 -6.67 -5.03
CA ARG A 113 -6.99 -6.07 -4.93
C ARG A 113 -7.53 -6.09 -3.50
N LEU A 114 -7.29 -7.17 -2.76
CA LEU A 114 -7.69 -7.25 -1.36
C LEU A 114 -6.93 -6.23 -0.50
N ARG A 115 -5.62 -6.10 -0.71
CA ARG A 115 -4.80 -5.11 0.00
C ARG A 115 -5.17 -3.68 -0.34
N ALA A 116 -5.56 -3.41 -1.59
CA ALA A 116 -6.03 -2.10 -2.01
C ALA A 116 -7.32 -1.64 -1.31
N LYS A 117 -8.15 -2.59 -0.84
CA LYS A 117 -9.37 -2.27 -0.08
C LYS A 117 -9.10 -1.97 1.39
N LEU A 118 -7.89 -2.25 1.86
CA LEU A 118 -7.45 -1.92 3.20
C LEU A 118 -6.79 -0.54 3.15
N PRO A 119 -7.36 0.48 3.81
CA PRO A 119 -6.80 1.83 3.82
C PRO A 119 -5.41 1.88 4.46
#